data_AF-A0A397SEB9-F1
#
_entry.id   AF-A0A397SEB9-F1
#
_cell.length_a   1.000
_cell.length_b   1.000
_cell.length_c   1.000
_cell.angle_alpha   90.00
_cell.angle_beta   90.00
_cell.angle_gamma   90.00
#
_symmetry.space_group_name_H-M   'P 1'
#
loop_
_entity.id
_entity.type
_entity.pdbx_description
1 polymer ?
#
loop_
_entity_poly.entity_id
_entity_poly.type
_entity_poly.pdbx_seq_one_letter_code
_entity_poly.pdbx_strand_id
1 'polypeptide(L)'
;MASNFPQIVYKLLEPIPQYVLGCFPAMLIIGASPMKFSKKLTWAFLCLGCPFIGLFYVLNVEKGSRCIYWLSSEYFDTKYRPFGIHTMKLRISPEITTCIKRCTAKVSVLERFMSGVSVYYIVIGSLAGISMVTGPIACESWPYIPLLMSWTIPILCWRIFSEDVVVNDPNEEFRDSTEENRRIQIIMDDISSDDKNQKRATLAVTAFLSILYPWITVILAYFTPPIGYFCRSKYVTVLCAIWSFNSILACLFHLKGERKLIDKWFHLWFFVCGAIIAGLLFILALLTNNNQWWVNLFGNSCDVSNFGCV
;
A
#
# COMPACT_ATOMS: atom_id res chain seq x y z
N MET A 1 -25.86 22.31 22.06
CA MET A 1 -24.85 21.50 22.79
C MET A 1 -23.99 20.82 21.74
N ALA A 2 -23.01 21.55 21.18
CA ALA A 2 -22.15 21.04 20.12
C ALA A 2 -21.05 20.20 20.79
N SER A 3 -21.11 18.89 20.63
CA SER A 3 -19.97 18.03 20.96
C SER A 3 -18.78 18.46 20.13
N ASN A 4 -17.75 19.02 20.77
CA ASN A 4 -16.53 19.43 20.10
C ASN A 4 -15.93 18.22 19.40
N PHE A 5 -15.84 18.25 18.07
CA PHE A 5 -15.28 17.20 17.22
C PHE A 5 -13.99 16.55 17.78
N PRO A 6 -13.03 17.32 18.36
CA PRO A 6 -11.85 16.74 19.03
C PRO A 6 -12.17 15.75 20.17
N GLN A 7 -13.20 16.02 20.99
CA GLN A 7 -13.59 15.14 22.11
C GLN A 7 -14.20 13.82 21.63
N ILE A 8 -14.90 13.83 20.50
CA ILE A 8 -15.44 12.61 19.89
C ILE A 8 -14.30 11.77 19.33
N VAL A 9 -13.38 12.39 18.60
CA VAL A 9 -12.20 11.71 18.05
C VAL A 9 -11.39 11.08 19.17
N TYR A 10 -11.14 11.82 20.27
CA TYR A 10 -10.41 11.32 21.43
C TYR A 10 -11.02 10.05 22.06
N LYS A 11 -12.35 10.02 22.25
CA LYS A 11 -13.06 8.84 22.77
C LYS A 11 -12.96 7.61 21.87
N LEU A 12 -12.67 7.80 20.58
CA LEU A 12 -12.49 6.70 19.63
C LEU A 12 -11.03 6.19 19.57
N LEU A 13 -10.08 6.85 20.25
CA LEU A 13 -8.65 6.52 20.22
C LEU A 13 -8.16 5.62 21.38
N GLU A 14 -8.84 5.54 22.54
CA GLU A 14 -8.46 4.68 23.68
C GLU A 14 -8.97 3.22 23.55
N PRO A 15 -8.28 2.17 24.06
CA PRO A 15 -6.86 1.98 24.36
C PRO A 15 -6.22 0.92 23.43
N ILE A 16 -6.76 0.74 22.22
CA ILE A 16 -6.24 -0.26 21.30
C ILE A 16 -5.04 0.34 20.56
N PRO A 17 -3.86 -0.30 20.57
CA PRO A 17 -2.73 0.16 19.80
C PRO A 17 -3.08 0.16 18.30
N GLN A 18 -3.41 1.34 17.78
CA GLN A 18 -3.91 1.57 16.41
C GLN A 18 -2.92 1.07 15.35
N TYR A 19 -1.64 1.02 15.71
CA TYR A 19 -0.58 0.45 14.89
C TYR A 19 -0.65 -1.09 14.79
N VAL A 20 -1.09 -1.79 15.83
CA VAL A 20 -1.22 -3.26 15.86
C VAL A 20 -2.52 -3.71 15.17
N LEU A 21 -3.67 -3.10 15.49
CA LEU A 21 -4.94 -3.54 14.92
C LEU A 21 -5.28 -2.88 13.58
N GLY A 22 -4.78 -1.67 13.31
CA GLY A 22 -5.07 -0.94 12.08
C GLY A 22 -4.01 -1.15 10.98
N CYS A 23 -2.74 -0.89 11.31
CA CYS A 23 -1.68 -0.81 10.31
C CYS A 23 -1.08 -2.18 9.96
N PHE A 24 -1.05 -3.13 10.90
CA PHE A 24 -0.53 -4.47 10.64
C PHE A 24 -1.39 -5.26 9.64
N PRO A 25 -2.73 -5.32 9.76
CA PRO A 25 -3.54 -5.97 8.74
C PRO A 25 -3.44 -5.25 7.39
N ALA A 26 -3.29 -3.91 7.39
CA ALA A 26 -3.07 -3.17 6.16
C ALA A 26 -1.77 -3.60 5.45
N MET A 27 -0.65 -3.73 6.17
CA MET A 27 0.60 -4.25 5.61
C MET A 27 0.45 -5.66 5.03
N LEU A 28 -0.28 -6.54 5.71
CA LEU A 28 -0.53 -7.90 5.23
C LEU A 28 -1.41 -7.92 3.97
N ILE A 29 -2.43 -7.07 3.91
CA ILE A 29 -3.40 -7.01 2.81
C ILE A 29 -2.78 -6.44 1.53
N ILE A 30 -1.88 -5.46 1.64
CA ILE A 30 -1.14 -4.91 0.50
C ILE A 30 -0.21 -5.97 -0.09
N GLY A 31 0.38 -6.80 0.77
CA GLY A 31 1.21 -7.95 0.39
C GLY A 31 0.45 -9.19 -0.09
N ALA A 32 -0.88 -9.16 -0.17
CA ALA A 32 -1.66 -10.34 -0.49
C ALA A 32 -1.42 -10.80 -1.94
N SER A 33 -0.63 -11.87 -2.06
CA SER A 33 -0.26 -12.57 -3.28
C SER A 33 -0.86 -13.99 -3.28
N PRO A 34 -1.17 -14.61 -4.42
CA PRO A 34 -1.67 -15.98 -4.49
C PRO A 34 -0.61 -17.05 -4.21
N MET A 35 0.62 -16.66 -3.88
CA MET A 35 1.76 -17.57 -3.76
C MET A 35 1.89 -18.20 -2.35
N LYS A 36 2.82 -19.15 -2.20
CA LYS A 36 3.21 -19.73 -0.90
C LYS A 36 3.61 -18.64 0.12
N PHE A 37 3.50 -18.96 1.41
CA PHE A 37 3.71 -18.01 2.52
C PHE A 37 5.00 -17.19 2.41
N SER A 38 6.14 -17.81 2.07
CA SER A 38 7.41 -17.11 1.91
C SER A 38 7.36 -16.03 0.82
N LYS A 39 6.76 -16.34 -0.33
CA LYS A 39 6.57 -15.40 -1.44
C LYS A 39 5.55 -14.30 -1.09
N LYS A 40 4.50 -14.61 -0.32
CA LYS A 40 3.57 -13.61 0.22
C LYS A 40 4.29 -12.60 1.12
N LEU A 41 5.14 -13.08 2.03
CA LEU A 41 5.92 -12.22 2.90
C LEU A 41 6.89 -11.35 2.09
N THR A 42 7.58 -11.91 1.09
CA THR A 42 8.41 -11.14 0.15
C THR A 42 7.60 -10.05 -0.53
N TRP A 43 6.37 -10.36 -0.99
CA TRP A 43 5.49 -9.40 -1.64
C TRP A 43 5.03 -8.29 -0.69
N ALA A 44 4.75 -8.61 0.58
CA ALA A 44 4.45 -7.60 1.60
C ALA A 44 5.60 -6.61 1.79
N PHE A 45 6.84 -7.10 1.92
CA PHE A 45 8.00 -6.23 2.02
C PHE A 45 8.26 -5.44 0.73
N LEU A 46 8.07 -6.04 -0.45
CA LEU A 46 8.16 -5.32 -1.73
C LEU A 46 7.21 -4.13 -1.79
N CYS A 47 5.94 -4.34 -1.45
CA CYS A 47 4.94 -3.29 -1.47
C CYS A 47 5.16 -2.25 -0.35
N LEU A 48 5.65 -2.68 0.81
CA LEU A 48 6.01 -1.76 1.89
C LEU A 48 7.23 -0.91 1.52
N GLY A 49 8.20 -1.45 0.77
CA GLY A 49 9.35 -0.70 0.26
C GLY A 49 9.00 0.22 -0.90
N CYS A 50 7.94 -0.09 -1.65
CA CYS A 50 7.50 0.67 -2.81
C CYS A 50 5.96 0.77 -2.85
N PRO A 51 5.38 1.87 -2.32
CA PRO A 51 3.94 2.11 -2.35
C PRO A 51 3.33 2.04 -3.76
N PHE A 52 4.08 2.45 -4.78
CA PHE A 52 3.65 2.34 -6.17
C PHE A 52 3.29 0.91 -6.54
N ILE A 53 4.15 -0.07 -6.24
CA ILE A 53 3.89 -1.49 -6.54
C ILE A 53 2.65 -1.98 -5.80
N GLY A 54 2.50 -1.59 -4.53
CA GLY A 54 1.33 -1.94 -3.73
C GLY A 54 0.01 -1.44 -4.32
N LEU A 55 -0.02 -0.21 -4.83
CA LEU A 55 -1.21 0.41 -5.42
C LEU A 55 -1.45 -0.02 -6.87
N PHE A 56 -0.38 -0.14 -7.65
CA PHE A 56 -0.44 -0.26 -9.09
C PHE A 56 -1.21 -1.49 -9.55
N TYR A 57 -0.89 -2.66 -8.99
CA TYR A 57 -1.55 -3.92 -9.34
C TYR A 57 -3.01 -4.02 -8.88
N VAL A 58 -3.43 -3.15 -7.97
CA VAL A 58 -4.81 -3.14 -7.44
C VAL A 58 -5.68 -2.16 -8.22
N LEU A 59 -5.13 -0.98 -8.55
CA LEU A 59 -5.85 0.13 -9.18
C LEU A 59 -5.85 0.08 -10.70
N ASN A 60 -4.80 -0.48 -11.33
CA ASN A 60 -4.62 -0.44 -12.79
C ASN A 60 -5.00 -1.77 -13.48
N VAL A 61 -5.55 -2.71 -12.72
CA VAL A 61 -5.89 -4.06 -13.17
C VAL A 61 -7.41 -4.26 -13.14
N GLU A 62 -7.95 -4.81 -14.22
CA GLU A 62 -9.38 -5.10 -14.33
C GLU A 62 -9.82 -6.23 -13.39
N LYS A 63 -11.01 -6.07 -12.80
CA LYS A 63 -11.60 -6.99 -11.80
C LYS A 63 -11.55 -8.45 -12.25
N GLY A 64 -12.02 -8.74 -13.47
CA GLY A 64 -12.19 -10.10 -13.99
C GLY A 64 -10.92 -10.79 -14.48
N SER A 65 -9.80 -10.07 -14.63
CA SER A 65 -8.56 -10.60 -15.22
C SER A 65 -7.38 -10.61 -14.23
N ARG A 66 -7.60 -10.29 -12.95
CA ARG A 66 -6.58 -10.22 -11.88
C ARG A 66 -5.66 -11.44 -11.79
N CYS A 67 -6.22 -12.63 -11.94
CA CYS A 67 -5.46 -13.87 -11.96
C CYS A 67 -4.37 -13.85 -13.02
N ILE A 68 -4.74 -13.45 -14.24
CA ILE A 68 -3.85 -13.46 -15.40
C ILE A 68 -2.70 -12.48 -15.22
N TYR A 69 -2.91 -11.38 -14.50
CA TYR A 69 -1.84 -10.43 -14.22
C TYR A 69 -0.74 -10.99 -13.33
N TRP A 70 -0.85 -12.17 -12.71
CA TRP A 70 0.30 -12.80 -12.02
C TRP A 70 1.19 -13.63 -12.96
N LEU A 71 0.80 -13.79 -14.23
CA LEU A 71 1.58 -14.52 -15.23
C LEU A 71 2.70 -13.64 -15.82
N SER A 72 3.77 -14.31 -16.26
CA SER A 72 4.85 -13.68 -17.02
C SER A 72 4.44 -13.41 -18.47
N SER A 73 5.16 -12.53 -19.18
CA SER A 73 4.85 -12.17 -20.58
C SER A 73 4.80 -13.36 -21.54
N GLU A 74 5.44 -14.48 -21.19
CA GLU A 74 5.47 -15.71 -21.99
C GLU A 74 4.10 -16.37 -22.21
N TYR A 75 3.12 -16.07 -21.36
CA TYR A 75 1.74 -16.56 -21.51
C TYR A 75 0.91 -15.71 -22.47
N PHE A 76 1.42 -14.55 -22.89
CA PHE A 76 0.72 -13.58 -23.73
C PHE A 76 1.33 -13.56 -25.13
N ASP A 77 0.53 -13.20 -26.14
CA ASP A 77 1.00 -12.92 -27.50
C ASP A 77 1.71 -11.55 -27.65
N THR A 78 2.26 -11.02 -26.54
CA THR A 78 2.81 -9.67 -26.45
C THR A 78 4.25 -9.69 -25.91
N LYS A 79 5.05 -8.69 -26.33
CA LYS A 79 6.43 -8.53 -25.85
C LYS A 79 6.52 -8.20 -24.35
N TYR A 80 5.54 -7.48 -23.83
CA TYR A 80 5.45 -7.02 -22.45
C TYR A 80 4.13 -7.48 -21.84
N ARG A 81 4.08 -7.60 -20.52
CA ARG A 81 2.85 -7.92 -19.81
C ARG A 81 1.82 -6.80 -20.04
N PRO A 82 0.56 -7.13 -20.35
CA PRO A 82 -0.40 -6.18 -20.91
C PRO A 82 -1.15 -5.37 -19.85
N PHE A 83 -0.44 -4.51 -19.09
CA PHE A 83 -1.04 -3.61 -18.10
C PHE A 83 -0.35 -2.23 -18.06
N GLY A 84 -0.95 -1.30 -17.31
CA GLY A 84 -0.45 0.06 -17.21
C GLY A 84 -0.47 0.73 -18.58
N ILE A 85 0.69 1.23 -19.03
CA ILE A 85 0.80 1.88 -20.35
C ILE A 85 0.71 0.88 -21.53
N HIS A 86 1.02 -0.39 -21.28
CA HIS A 86 0.93 -1.48 -22.25
C HIS A 86 -0.39 -2.25 -22.14
N THR A 87 -1.40 -1.66 -21.49
CA THR A 87 -2.68 -2.32 -21.27
C THR A 87 -3.35 -2.69 -22.59
N MET A 88 -3.85 -3.92 -22.63
CA MET A 88 -4.63 -4.49 -23.73
C MET A 88 -5.85 -5.20 -23.15
N LYS A 89 -6.84 -5.49 -23.99
CA LYS A 89 -8.06 -6.17 -23.58
C LYS A 89 -7.86 -7.67 -23.68
N LEU A 90 -8.20 -8.38 -22.63
CA LEU A 90 -8.19 -9.84 -22.65
C LEU A 90 -9.31 -10.36 -23.57
N ARG A 91 -8.95 -11.20 -24.54
CA ARG A 91 -9.94 -11.96 -25.29
C ARG A 91 -10.37 -13.17 -24.47
N ILE A 92 -11.60 -13.13 -23.95
CA ILE A 92 -12.12 -14.17 -23.05
C ILE A 92 -12.43 -15.44 -23.87
N SER A 93 -11.74 -16.54 -23.54
CA SER A 93 -12.09 -17.89 -23.98
C SER A 93 -12.72 -18.69 -22.83
N PRO A 94 -13.51 -19.75 -23.11
CA PRO A 94 -14.07 -20.63 -22.08
C PRO A 94 -13.00 -21.29 -21.19
N GLU A 95 -11.86 -21.67 -21.80
CA GLU A 95 -10.71 -22.24 -21.11
C GLU A 95 -10.09 -21.24 -20.12
N ILE A 96 -9.81 -20.02 -20.58
CA ILE A 96 -9.27 -18.94 -19.75
C ILE A 96 -10.24 -18.60 -18.60
N THR A 97 -11.53 -18.57 -18.89
CA THR A 97 -12.57 -18.32 -17.86
C THR A 97 -12.56 -19.41 -16.79
N THR A 98 -12.33 -20.65 -17.18
CA THR A 98 -12.24 -21.78 -16.25
C THR A 98 -10.98 -21.68 -15.38
N CYS A 99 -9.84 -21.33 -15.96
CA CYS A 99 -8.60 -21.10 -15.20
C CYS A 99 -8.76 -19.94 -14.22
N ILE A 100 -9.35 -18.80 -14.64
CA ILE A 100 -9.63 -17.68 -13.74
C ILE A 100 -10.48 -18.14 -12.56
N LYS A 101 -11.58 -18.86 -12.82
CA LYS A 101 -12.48 -19.37 -11.77
C LYS A 101 -11.79 -20.31 -10.79
N ARG A 102 -10.84 -21.13 -11.24
CA ARG A 102 -10.04 -22.00 -10.37
C ARG A 102 -9.02 -21.23 -9.54
N CYS A 103 -8.52 -20.11 -10.06
CA CYS A 103 -7.54 -19.26 -9.37
C CYS A 103 -8.16 -18.29 -8.37
N THR A 104 -9.44 -17.95 -8.54
CA THR A 104 -10.15 -16.95 -7.71
C THR A 104 -11.11 -17.59 -6.72
N ALA A 105 -11.16 -17.05 -5.51
CA ALA A 105 -12.18 -17.37 -4.53
C ALA A 105 -12.88 -16.11 -4.03
N LYS A 106 -14.07 -16.26 -3.46
CA LYS A 106 -14.78 -15.14 -2.83
C LYS A 106 -13.98 -14.64 -1.63
N VAL A 107 -13.89 -13.32 -1.49
CA VAL A 107 -13.26 -12.69 -0.33
C VAL A 107 -13.99 -13.11 0.94
N SER A 108 -13.24 -13.56 1.95
CA SER A 108 -13.83 -14.01 3.20
C SER A 108 -14.44 -12.84 3.99
N VAL A 109 -15.48 -13.13 4.79
CA VAL A 109 -16.08 -12.12 5.69
C VAL A 109 -15.04 -11.58 6.66
N LEU A 110 -14.13 -12.43 7.14
CA LEU A 110 -13.05 -12.05 8.03
C LEU A 110 -12.09 -11.06 7.36
N GLU A 111 -11.66 -11.29 6.12
CA GLU A 111 -10.79 -10.35 5.40
C GLU A 111 -11.47 -8.99 5.18
N ARG A 112 -12.77 -8.98 4.85
CA ARG A 112 -13.53 -7.72 4.71
C ARG A 112 -13.62 -6.98 6.04
N PHE A 113 -13.88 -7.69 7.13
CA PHE A 113 -13.93 -7.12 8.47
C PHE A 113 -12.57 -6.54 8.87
N MET A 114 -11.47 -7.30 8.72
CA MET A 114 -10.12 -6.82 9.05
C MET A 114 -9.72 -5.63 8.19
N SER A 115 -10.07 -5.62 6.89
CA SER A 115 -9.86 -4.47 6.01
C SER A 115 -10.65 -3.25 6.48
N GLY A 116 -11.91 -3.43 6.90
CA GLY A 116 -12.77 -2.38 7.44
C GLY A 116 -12.23 -1.80 8.75
N VAL A 117 -11.77 -2.65 9.66
CA VAL A 117 -11.10 -2.24 10.91
C VAL A 117 -9.83 -1.43 10.60
N SER A 118 -9.02 -1.86 9.64
CA SER A 118 -7.85 -1.09 9.18
C SER A 118 -8.22 0.28 8.63
N VAL A 119 -9.23 0.36 7.75
CA VAL A 119 -9.70 1.65 7.22
C VAL A 119 -10.19 2.56 8.34
N TYR A 120 -10.99 2.03 9.27
CA TYR A 120 -11.48 2.78 10.41
C TYR A 120 -10.33 3.39 11.23
N TYR A 121 -9.35 2.59 11.64
CA TYR A 121 -8.22 3.08 12.44
C TYR A 121 -7.35 4.07 11.67
N ILE A 122 -7.12 3.84 10.38
CA ILE A 122 -6.37 4.77 9.53
C ILE A 122 -7.11 6.11 9.44
N VAL A 123 -8.42 6.10 9.16
CA VAL A 123 -9.22 7.32 9.01
C VAL A 123 -9.33 8.08 10.33
N ILE A 124 -9.67 7.42 11.43
CA ILE A 124 -9.79 8.05 12.75
C ILE A 124 -8.43 8.58 13.21
N GLY A 125 -7.35 7.81 13.02
CA GLY A 125 -5.98 8.25 13.33
C GLY A 125 -5.55 9.44 12.49
N SER A 126 -5.87 9.47 11.19
CA SER A 126 -5.62 10.62 10.31
C SER A 126 -6.40 11.86 10.76
N LEU A 127 -7.69 11.72 11.10
CA LEU A 127 -8.51 12.82 11.60
C LEU A 127 -8.00 13.36 12.94
N ALA A 128 -7.57 12.47 13.85
CA ALA A 128 -6.93 12.84 15.10
C ALA A 128 -5.66 13.64 14.86
N GLY A 129 -4.77 13.15 14.00
CA GLY A 129 -3.56 13.88 13.61
C GLY A 129 -3.87 15.27 13.04
N ILE A 130 -4.82 15.38 12.11
CA ILE A 130 -5.22 16.69 11.57
C ILE A 130 -5.78 17.60 12.67
N SER A 131 -6.62 17.06 13.57
CA SER A 131 -7.23 17.85 14.63
C SER A 131 -6.21 18.42 15.62
N MET A 132 -5.12 17.69 15.88
CA MET A 132 -4.02 18.13 16.74
C MET A 132 -3.26 19.32 16.15
N VAL A 133 -3.21 19.47 14.82
CA VAL A 133 -2.65 20.68 14.17
C VAL A 133 -3.47 21.93 14.50
N THR A 134 -4.78 21.76 14.63
CA THR A 134 -5.74 22.87 14.79
C THR A 134 -6.18 23.12 16.24
N GLY A 135 -5.83 22.23 17.16
CA GLY A 135 -6.28 22.24 18.55
C GLY A 135 -5.31 22.92 19.53
N PRO A 136 -5.72 23.15 20.80
CA PRO A 136 -4.80 23.59 21.85
C PRO A 136 -3.66 22.58 22.06
N ILE A 137 -2.55 23.04 22.64
CA ILE A 137 -1.31 22.28 22.83
C ILE A 137 -1.56 21.05 23.70
N ALA A 138 -1.88 19.92 23.07
CA ALA A 138 -2.01 18.63 23.73
C ALA A 138 -0.70 17.86 23.58
N CYS A 139 -0.04 17.56 24.70
CA CYS A 139 1.24 16.84 24.74
C CYS A 139 1.09 15.30 24.63
N GLU A 140 -0.02 14.83 24.07
CA GLU A 140 -0.30 13.41 23.93
C GLU A 140 0.35 12.78 22.69
N SER A 141 0.50 11.45 22.74
CA SER A 141 1.12 10.65 21.69
C SER A 141 0.33 10.74 20.38
N TRP A 142 0.96 11.34 19.38
CA TRP A 142 0.40 11.54 18.04
C TRP A 142 0.30 10.25 17.22
N PRO A 143 -0.79 10.00 16.47
CA PRO A 143 -0.92 8.84 15.57
C PRO A 143 -0.18 9.02 14.22
N TYR A 144 1.15 9.05 14.20
CA TYR A 144 1.90 9.21 12.92
C TYR A 144 1.76 8.00 12.00
N ILE A 145 1.61 6.79 12.55
CA ILE A 145 1.60 5.56 11.75
C ILE A 145 0.30 5.42 10.95
N PRO A 146 -0.91 5.62 11.51
CA PRO A 146 -2.15 5.66 10.73
C PRO A 146 -2.11 6.64 9.55
N LEU A 147 -1.66 7.88 9.81
CA LEU A 147 -1.54 8.90 8.78
C LEU A 147 -0.48 8.54 7.73
N LEU A 148 0.67 8.01 8.14
CA LEU A 148 1.71 7.56 7.22
C LEU A 148 1.27 6.37 6.36
N MET A 149 0.39 5.52 6.88
CA MET A 149 -0.19 4.36 6.19
C MET A 149 -1.48 4.68 5.44
N SER A 150 -1.93 5.94 5.42
CA SER A 150 -3.18 6.33 4.76
C SER A 150 -3.18 6.13 3.24
N TRP A 151 -2.00 6.08 2.61
CA TRP A 151 -1.88 5.74 1.18
C TRP A 151 -2.43 4.34 0.86
N THR A 152 -2.63 3.48 1.86
CA THR A 152 -3.11 2.11 1.71
C THR A 152 -4.64 2.00 1.64
N ILE A 153 -5.37 3.09 1.97
CA ILE A 153 -6.84 3.15 1.95
C ILE A 153 -7.44 2.65 0.63
N PRO A 154 -6.95 3.04 -0.57
CA PRO A 154 -7.53 2.58 -1.82
C PRO A 154 -7.53 1.05 -1.95
N ILE A 155 -6.47 0.40 -1.46
CA ILE A 155 -6.32 -1.07 -1.48
C ILE A 155 -7.29 -1.72 -0.49
N LEU A 156 -7.40 -1.15 0.70
CA LEU A 156 -8.29 -1.67 1.74
C LEU A 156 -9.76 -1.52 1.33
N CYS A 157 -10.17 -0.34 0.85
CA CYS A 157 -11.52 -0.10 0.34
C CYS A 157 -11.85 -1.07 -0.79
N TRP A 158 -10.91 -1.26 -1.72
CA TRP A 158 -11.07 -2.24 -2.78
C TRP A 158 -11.26 -3.65 -2.24
N ARG A 159 -10.59 -4.05 -1.15
CA ARG A 159 -10.73 -5.39 -0.55
C ARG A 159 -12.09 -5.59 0.10
N ILE A 160 -12.64 -4.54 0.69
CA ILE A 160 -13.99 -4.52 1.25
C ILE A 160 -15.03 -4.70 0.14
N PHE A 161 -14.90 -3.96 -0.97
CA PHE A 161 -15.87 -3.95 -2.06
C PHE A 161 -15.62 -4.98 -3.17
N SER A 162 -14.50 -5.71 -3.13
CA SER A 162 -14.23 -6.76 -4.11
C SER A 162 -14.98 -8.04 -3.74
N GLU A 163 -15.53 -8.69 -4.76
CA GLU A 163 -16.19 -9.98 -4.63
C GLU A 163 -15.17 -11.12 -4.58
N ASP A 164 -14.14 -11.05 -5.43
CA ASP A 164 -13.16 -12.12 -5.62
C ASP A 164 -11.73 -11.68 -5.30
N VAL A 165 -10.94 -12.65 -4.83
CA VAL A 165 -9.49 -12.58 -4.58
C VAL A 165 -8.79 -13.75 -5.26
N VAL A 166 -7.57 -13.54 -5.75
CA VAL A 166 -6.73 -14.62 -6.31
C VAL A 166 -6.10 -15.40 -5.15
N VAL A 167 -6.40 -16.70 -5.05
CA VAL A 167 -5.98 -17.56 -3.94
C VAL A 167 -4.95 -18.60 -4.38
N ASN A 168 -5.14 -19.19 -5.55
CA ASN A 168 -4.23 -20.22 -6.09
C ASN A 168 -3.22 -19.59 -7.05
N ASP A 169 -2.00 -20.14 -7.11
CA ASP A 169 -0.92 -19.63 -7.97
C ASP A 169 -1.31 -19.82 -9.44
N PRO A 170 -1.50 -18.73 -10.21
CA PRO A 170 -1.91 -18.84 -11.61
C PRO A 170 -0.90 -19.58 -12.47
N ASN A 171 0.39 -19.59 -12.11
CA ASN A 171 1.39 -20.32 -12.88
C ASN A 171 1.22 -21.85 -12.74
N GLU A 172 0.73 -22.33 -11.59
CA GLU A 172 0.46 -23.75 -11.39
C GLU A 172 -0.82 -24.13 -12.16
N GLU A 173 -1.90 -23.36 -11.99
CA GLU A 173 -3.19 -23.62 -12.65
C GLU A 173 -3.13 -23.56 -14.19
N PHE A 174 -2.43 -22.56 -14.75
CA PHE A 174 -2.26 -22.47 -16.21
C PHE A 174 -1.32 -23.55 -16.75
N ARG A 175 -0.32 -23.99 -15.97
CA ARG A 175 0.57 -25.08 -16.39
C ARG A 175 -0.12 -26.45 -16.34
N ASP A 176 -0.90 -26.72 -15.31
CA ASP A 176 -1.57 -28.01 -15.16
C ASP A 176 -2.70 -28.17 -16.20
N SER A 177 -3.33 -27.07 -16.62
CA SER A 177 -4.22 -27.06 -17.79
C SER A 177 -3.52 -27.28 -19.15
N THR A 178 -2.18 -27.27 -19.19
CA THR A 178 -1.36 -27.42 -20.40
C THR A 178 -0.92 -28.87 -20.66
N GLU A 179 -1.11 -29.81 -19.71
CA GLU A 179 -0.71 -31.22 -19.88
C GLU A 179 -1.41 -31.94 -21.05
N GLU A 180 -2.49 -31.37 -21.60
CA GLU A 180 -3.17 -31.83 -22.82
C GLU A 180 -2.51 -31.37 -24.16
N ASN A 181 -1.20 -31.06 -24.15
CA ASN A 181 -0.38 -30.76 -25.34
C ASN A 181 -0.64 -29.43 -26.09
N ARG A 182 -1.44 -28.50 -25.54
CA ARG A 182 -1.55 -27.13 -26.07
C ARG A 182 -1.27 -26.11 -24.96
N ARG A 183 -0.20 -25.32 -25.12
CA ARG A 183 0.01 -24.13 -24.28
C ARG A 183 -1.15 -23.17 -24.52
N ILE A 184 -1.91 -22.86 -23.48
CA ILE A 184 -2.93 -21.82 -23.53
C ILE A 184 -2.20 -20.49 -23.73
N GLN A 185 -2.19 -20.00 -24.97
CA GLN A 185 -1.69 -18.67 -25.28
C GLN A 185 -2.82 -17.66 -25.11
N ILE A 186 -2.60 -16.67 -24.28
CA ILE A 186 -3.56 -15.62 -23.99
C ILE A 186 -3.46 -14.57 -25.09
N ILE A 187 -4.51 -14.47 -25.90
CA ILE A 187 -4.63 -13.49 -26.98
C ILE A 187 -5.12 -12.17 -26.39
N MET A 188 -4.42 -11.09 -26.71
CA MET A 188 -4.73 -9.75 -26.25
C MET A 188 -5.19 -8.87 -27.42
N ASP A 189 -6.33 -8.21 -27.26
CA ASP A 189 -6.89 -7.28 -28.24
C ASP A 189 -6.50 -5.83 -27.92
N ASP A 190 -6.31 -5.02 -28.95
CA ASP A 190 -6.08 -3.59 -28.78
C ASP A 190 -7.30 -2.90 -28.15
N ILE A 191 -7.05 -1.98 -27.23
CA ILE A 191 -8.08 -1.14 -26.62
C ILE A 191 -8.25 0.19 -27.35
N SER A 192 -9.44 0.80 -27.18
CA SER A 192 -9.77 2.10 -27.78
C SER A 192 -8.82 3.21 -27.28
N SER A 193 -8.72 4.31 -28.03
CA SER A 193 -7.93 5.48 -27.63
C SER A 193 -8.38 6.05 -26.28
N ASP A 194 -9.68 6.03 -26.03
CA ASP A 194 -10.28 6.61 -24.83
C ASP A 194 -9.96 5.75 -23.60
N ASP A 195 -10.05 4.43 -23.74
CA ASP A 195 -9.63 3.48 -22.71
C ASP A 195 -8.12 3.61 -22.42
N LYS A 196 -7.29 3.78 -23.47
CA LYS A 196 -5.84 4.01 -23.32
C LYS A 196 -5.58 5.27 -22.51
N ASN A 197 -6.30 6.35 -22.77
CA ASN A 197 -6.18 7.61 -22.04
C ASN A 197 -6.63 7.48 -20.58
N GLN A 198 -7.75 6.78 -20.31
CA GLN A 198 -8.22 6.54 -18.95
C GLN A 198 -7.21 5.72 -18.13
N LYS A 199 -6.59 4.69 -18.71
CA LYS A 199 -5.59 3.86 -18.03
C LYS A 199 -4.31 4.65 -17.75
N ARG A 200 -3.88 5.51 -18.68
CA ARG A 200 -2.77 6.45 -18.45
C ARG A 200 -3.07 7.45 -17.32
N ALA A 201 -4.29 7.97 -17.27
CA ALA A 201 -4.72 8.84 -16.17
C ALA A 201 -4.71 8.10 -14.83
N THR A 202 -5.20 6.86 -14.78
CA THR A 202 -5.18 6.00 -13.59
C THR A 202 -3.75 5.72 -13.12
N LEU A 203 -2.85 5.47 -14.07
CA LEU A 203 -1.42 5.29 -13.79
C LEU A 203 -0.79 6.56 -13.21
N ALA A 204 -1.09 7.73 -13.78
CA ALA A 204 -0.61 9.01 -13.28
C ALA A 204 -1.13 9.30 -11.85
N VAL A 205 -2.41 9.03 -11.58
CA VAL A 205 -3.01 9.14 -10.24
C VAL A 205 -2.33 8.18 -9.27
N THR A 206 -2.08 6.94 -9.68
CA THR A 206 -1.37 5.94 -8.86
C THR A 206 0.03 6.42 -8.50
N ALA A 207 0.77 6.94 -9.48
CA ALA A 207 2.10 7.52 -9.26
C ALA A 207 2.04 8.70 -8.28
N PHE A 208 1.12 9.64 -8.50
CA PHE A 208 0.90 10.79 -7.63
C PHE A 208 0.63 10.37 -6.18
N LEU A 209 -0.31 9.44 -5.97
CA LEU A 209 -0.66 8.94 -4.64
C LEU A 209 0.53 8.24 -3.97
N SER A 210 1.29 7.42 -4.71
CA SER A 210 2.44 6.71 -4.14
C SER A 210 3.63 7.61 -3.79
N ILE A 211 3.83 8.71 -4.53
CA ILE A 211 4.98 9.60 -4.39
C ILE A 211 4.70 10.73 -3.39
N LEU A 212 3.55 11.40 -3.52
CA LEU A 212 3.29 12.66 -2.82
C LEU A 212 2.40 12.51 -1.59
N TYR A 213 1.47 11.55 -1.59
CA TYR A 213 0.52 11.42 -0.48
C TYR A 213 1.19 11.16 0.88
N PRO A 214 2.25 10.33 1.01
CA PRO A 214 2.93 10.15 2.30
C PRO A 214 3.50 11.44 2.89
N TRP A 215 3.87 12.43 2.07
CA TRP A 215 4.46 13.70 2.51
C TRP A 215 3.48 14.60 3.26
N ILE A 216 2.17 14.39 3.12
CA ILE A 216 1.16 15.08 3.94
C ILE A 216 1.47 14.84 5.42
N THR A 217 1.94 13.64 5.79
CA THR A 217 2.38 13.32 7.15
C THR A 217 3.55 14.18 7.62
N VAL A 218 4.53 14.45 6.75
CA VAL A 218 5.69 15.30 7.07
C VAL A 218 5.25 16.73 7.32
N ILE A 219 4.39 17.26 6.45
CA ILE A 219 3.85 18.62 6.57
C ILE A 219 3.07 18.75 7.88
N LEU A 220 2.15 17.83 8.17
CA LEU A 220 1.37 17.85 9.41
C LEU A 220 2.27 17.71 10.64
N ALA A 221 3.25 16.80 10.63
CA ALA A 221 4.20 16.64 11.73
C ALA A 221 5.00 17.93 11.98
N TYR A 222 5.46 18.60 10.93
CA TYR A 222 6.22 19.85 11.03
C TYR A 222 5.39 20.99 11.61
N PHE A 223 4.11 21.08 11.28
CA PHE A 223 3.28 22.20 11.74
C PHE A 223 2.71 22.03 13.13
N THR A 224 2.93 20.90 13.82
CA THR A 224 2.21 20.71 15.07
C THR A 224 2.94 21.14 16.33
N PRO A 225 2.30 21.96 17.20
CA PRO A 225 2.81 22.32 18.52
C PRO A 225 3.19 21.11 19.40
N PRO A 226 4.07 21.30 20.40
CA PRO A 226 4.45 22.60 20.96
C PRO A 226 5.48 23.42 20.14
N ILE A 227 6.44 22.78 19.46
CA ILE A 227 7.29 23.40 18.43
C ILE A 227 7.54 22.35 17.33
N GLY A 228 6.53 22.16 16.49
CA GLY A 228 6.62 21.50 15.19
C GLY A 228 7.25 20.11 15.13
N TYR A 229 7.14 19.28 16.18
CA TYR A 229 7.71 17.92 16.27
C TYR A 229 8.91 17.66 15.33
N PHE A 230 9.91 18.55 15.34
CA PHE A 230 10.82 18.70 14.19
C PHE A 230 11.69 17.47 13.96
N CYS A 231 12.08 16.80 15.05
CA CYS A 231 12.79 15.53 14.98
C CYS A 231 11.91 14.40 14.43
N ARG A 232 10.60 14.43 14.72
CA ARG A 232 9.64 13.46 14.17
C ARG A 232 9.39 13.73 12.70
N SER A 233 9.24 14.99 12.27
CA SER A 233 9.08 15.34 10.85
C SER A 233 10.33 14.98 10.05
N LYS A 234 11.54 15.21 10.58
CA LYS A 234 12.80 14.69 10.00
C LYS A 234 12.81 13.18 9.86
N TYR A 235 12.40 12.45 10.90
CA TYR A 235 12.34 10.99 10.87
C TYR A 235 11.39 10.49 9.77
N VAL A 236 10.17 11.04 9.72
CA VAL A 236 9.16 10.69 8.71
C VAL A 236 9.61 11.11 7.30
N THR A 237 10.40 12.18 7.19
CA THR A 237 10.99 12.62 5.90
C THR A 237 11.88 11.53 5.29
N VAL A 238 12.64 10.79 6.11
CA VAL A 238 13.47 9.65 5.63
C VAL A 238 12.58 8.55 5.05
N LEU A 239 11.49 8.18 5.74
CA LEU A 239 10.52 7.20 5.26
C LEU A 239 9.90 7.63 3.92
N CYS A 240 9.40 8.86 3.84
CA CYS A 240 8.78 9.41 2.64
C CYS A 240 9.76 9.55 1.48
N ALA A 241 11.03 9.89 1.73
CA ALA A 241 12.06 9.98 0.71
C ALA A 241 12.36 8.61 0.08
N ILE A 242 12.50 7.56 0.89
CA ILE A 242 12.68 6.18 0.39
C ILE A 242 11.49 5.76 -0.47
N TRP A 243 10.26 5.97 0.02
CA TRP A 243 9.04 5.65 -0.72
C TRP A 243 8.91 6.42 -2.03
N SER A 244 9.23 7.70 -2.03
CA SER A 244 9.17 8.54 -3.24
C SER A 244 10.18 8.08 -4.28
N PHE A 245 11.43 7.88 -3.87
CA PHE A 245 12.49 7.41 -4.76
C PHE A 245 12.13 6.05 -5.38
N ASN A 246 11.69 5.10 -4.55
CA ASN A 246 11.30 3.77 -5.02
C ASN A 246 10.07 3.80 -5.92
N SER A 247 9.08 4.65 -5.61
CA SER A 247 7.87 4.80 -6.42
C SER A 247 8.17 5.44 -7.79
N ILE A 248 9.07 6.43 -7.84
CA ILE A 248 9.57 6.98 -9.11
C ILE A 248 10.30 5.91 -9.92
N LEU A 249 11.22 5.18 -9.28
CA LEU A 249 11.99 4.12 -9.95
C LEU A 249 11.07 3.03 -10.52
N ALA A 250 10.10 2.57 -9.72
CA ALA A 250 9.11 1.59 -10.16
C ALA A 250 8.25 2.13 -11.32
N CYS A 251 7.76 3.37 -11.22
CA CYS A 251 7.00 4.00 -12.30
C CYS A 251 7.80 4.04 -13.62
N LEU A 252 9.07 4.47 -13.57
CA LEU A 252 9.95 4.48 -14.74
C LEU A 252 10.17 3.08 -15.33
N PHE A 253 10.28 2.06 -14.49
CA PHE A 253 10.41 0.67 -14.93
C PHE A 253 9.13 0.18 -15.62
N HIS A 254 7.97 0.45 -15.02
CA HIS A 254 6.67 0.10 -15.60
C HIS A 254 6.40 0.83 -16.93
N LEU A 255 6.89 2.06 -17.09
CA LEU A 255 6.82 2.80 -18.37
C LEU A 255 7.68 2.16 -19.47
N LYS A 256 8.77 1.46 -19.13
CA LYS A 256 9.61 0.73 -20.09
C LYS A 256 9.00 -0.61 -20.52
N GLY A 257 8.03 -1.12 -19.76
CA GLY A 257 7.35 -2.38 -20.01
C GLY A 257 7.98 -3.57 -19.29
N GLU A 258 7.17 -4.27 -18.52
CA GLU A 258 7.61 -5.44 -17.76
C GLU A 258 7.49 -6.73 -18.56
N ARG A 259 8.49 -7.62 -18.46
CA ARG A 259 8.42 -8.96 -19.04
C ARG A 259 8.11 -10.04 -18.01
N LYS A 260 8.76 -9.95 -16.85
CA LYS A 260 8.59 -10.91 -15.74
C LYS A 260 7.79 -10.28 -14.62
N LEU A 261 7.09 -11.11 -13.84
CA LEU A 261 6.44 -10.67 -12.61
C LEU A 261 7.47 -10.17 -11.58
N ILE A 262 8.61 -10.88 -11.48
CA ILE A 262 9.68 -10.58 -10.53
C ILE A 262 11.00 -10.46 -11.30
N ASP A 263 11.50 -9.24 -11.48
CA ASP A 263 12.89 -8.98 -11.86
C ASP A 263 13.81 -9.07 -10.63
N LYS A 264 14.82 -9.94 -10.68
CA LYS A 264 15.67 -10.28 -9.53
C LYS A 264 16.31 -9.06 -8.87
N TRP A 265 16.77 -8.07 -9.65
CA TRP A 265 17.53 -6.95 -9.09
C TRP A 265 16.63 -5.90 -8.44
N PHE A 266 15.62 -5.43 -9.17
CA PHE A 266 14.70 -4.40 -8.65
C PHE A 266 13.85 -4.92 -7.51
N HIS A 267 13.41 -6.19 -7.57
CA HIS A 267 12.63 -6.77 -6.48
C HIS A 267 13.49 -6.98 -5.24
N LEU A 268 14.75 -7.40 -5.38
CA LEU A 268 15.66 -7.46 -4.23
C LEU A 268 15.86 -6.08 -3.61
N TRP A 269 16.06 -5.04 -4.42
CA TRP A 269 16.17 -3.66 -3.95
C TRP A 269 14.92 -3.21 -3.16
N PHE A 270 13.73 -3.34 -3.75
CA PHE A 270 12.49 -2.94 -3.09
C PHE A 270 12.20 -3.78 -1.83
N PHE A 271 12.55 -5.07 -1.83
CA PHE A 271 12.44 -5.93 -0.65
C PHE A 271 13.35 -5.45 0.49
N VAL A 272 14.62 -5.14 0.20
CA VAL A 272 15.56 -4.59 1.19
C VAL A 272 15.07 -3.25 1.71
N CYS A 273 14.62 -2.35 0.83
CA CYS A 273 13.98 -1.10 1.27
C CYS A 273 12.75 -1.36 2.15
N GLY A 274 11.92 -2.34 1.82
CA GLY A 274 10.78 -2.74 2.63
C GLY A 274 11.16 -3.19 4.03
N ALA A 275 12.22 -3.99 4.17
CA ALA A 275 12.73 -4.40 5.47
C ALA A 275 13.26 -3.20 6.28
N ILE A 276 13.96 -2.26 5.62
CA ILE A 276 14.40 -1.01 6.24
C ILE A 276 13.20 -0.18 6.72
N ILE A 277 12.19 0.02 5.87
CA ILE A 277 10.96 0.74 6.22
C ILE A 277 10.25 0.06 7.40
N ALA A 278 10.13 -1.27 7.41
CA ALA A 278 9.52 -1.99 8.52
C ALA A 278 10.27 -1.75 9.84
N GLY A 279 11.61 -1.80 9.82
CA GLY A 279 12.45 -1.48 10.97
C GLY A 279 12.27 -0.04 11.44
N LEU A 280 12.23 0.92 10.50
CA LEU A 280 12.00 2.33 10.81
C LEU A 280 10.58 2.57 11.38
N LEU A 281 9.56 1.92 10.85
CA LEU A 281 8.19 2.00 11.38
C LEU A 281 8.09 1.41 12.80
N PHE A 282 8.81 0.30 13.04
CA PHE A 282 8.88 -0.30 14.37
C PHE A 282 9.58 0.62 15.38
N ILE A 283 10.72 1.22 14.99
CA ILE A 283 11.41 2.21 15.82
C ILE A 283 10.52 3.43 16.05
N LEU A 284 9.81 3.91 15.02
CA LEU A 284 8.86 5.03 15.18
C LEU A 284 7.75 4.71 16.17
N ALA A 285 7.19 3.49 16.14
CA ALA A 285 6.18 3.03 17.11
C ALA A 285 6.73 3.04 18.54
N LEU A 286 7.95 2.54 18.73
CA LEU A 286 8.66 2.55 20.01
C LEU A 286 8.91 3.97 20.52
N LEU A 287 9.37 4.87 19.65
CA LEU A 287 9.65 6.26 19.99
C LEU A 287 8.38 7.07 20.28
N THR A 288 7.23 6.69 19.72
CA THR A 288 5.96 7.38 19.97
C THR A 288 5.50 7.25 21.43
N ASN A 289 5.89 6.16 22.10
CA ASN A 289 5.49 5.88 23.48
C ASN A 289 6.43 6.49 24.54
N ASN A 290 7.59 7.03 24.16
CA ASN A 290 8.56 7.57 25.12
C ASN A 290 9.34 8.77 24.57
N ASN A 291 9.01 9.97 25.07
CA ASN A 291 9.68 11.22 24.67
C ASN A 291 11.18 11.26 25.05
N GLN A 292 11.60 10.61 26.15
CA GLN A 292 13.03 10.59 26.52
C GLN A 292 13.88 9.85 25.47
N TRP A 293 13.31 8.87 24.76
CA TRP A 293 14.04 8.16 23.72
C TRP A 293 14.35 9.04 22.50
N TRP A 294 13.47 10.01 22.20
CA TRP A 294 13.78 11.03 21.19
C TRP A 294 14.97 11.89 21.60
N VAL A 295 15.02 12.33 22.86
CA VAL A 295 16.14 13.14 23.39
C VAL A 295 17.44 12.34 23.42
N ASN A 296 17.40 11.08 23.86
CA ASN A 296 18.60 10.24 23.95
C ASN A 296 19.21 9.92 22.58
N LEU A 297 18.39 9.74 21.54
CA LEU A 297 18.86 9.37 20.21
C LEU A 297 19.19 10.57 19.32
N PHE A 298 18.45 11.67 19.46
CA PHE A 298 18.52 12.82 18.55
C PHE A 298 18.92 14.14 19.26
N GLY A 299 19.18 14.09 20.56
CA GLY A 299 19.68 15.20 21.38
C GLY A 299 18.60 16.12 21.95
N ASN A 300 19.03 17.08 22.76
CA ASN A 300 18.16 18.02 23.50
C ASN A 300 17.29 18.91 22.61
N SER A 301 17.62 19.05 21.32
CA SER A 301 16.77 19.74 20.34
C SER A 301 15.41 19.06 20.12
N CYS A 302 15.27 17.80 20.55
CA CYS A 302 14.03 17.02 20.47
C CYS A 302 13.27 16.97 21.80
N ASP A 303 13.70 17.71 22.82
CA ASP A 303 13.04 17.78 24.10
C ASP A 303 11.79 18.66 24.02
N VAL A 304 10.63 18.06 24.26
CA VAL A 304 9.32 18.72 24.26
C VAL A 304 8.81 18.99 25.68
N SER A 305 9.55 18.61 26.72
CA SER A 305 9.14 18.76 28.12
C SER A 305 9.10 20.22 28.61
N ASN A 306 9.81 21.12 27.94
CA ASN A 306 9.89 22.55 28.30
C ASN A 306 8.73 23.40 27.78
N PHE A 307 7.84 22.83 26.97
CA PHE A 307 6.67 23.55 26.49
C PHE A 307 5.49 23.23 27.39
N GLY A 308 5.07 24.21 28.19
CA GLY A 308 3.93 24.09 29.10
C GLY A 308 2.71 23.48 28.38
N CYS A 309 2.46 22.21 28.66
CA CYS A 309 1.30 21.48 28.21
C CYS A 309 0.08 22.01 28.97
N VAL A 310 -1.05 22.19 28.27
CA VAL A 310 -2.36 22.47 28.90
C VAL A 310 -3.10 21.16 29.07
#